data_AF-A0A0P9DCR0-F1
#
_entry.id   AF-A0A0P9DCR0-F1
#
_cell.length_a   1.000
_cell.length_b   1.000
_cell.length_c   1.000
_cell.angle_alpha   90.00
_cell.angle_beta   90.00
_cell.angle_gamma   90.00
#
_symmetry.space_group_name_H-M   'P 1'
#
loop_
_entity.id
_entity.type
_entity.pdbx_description
1 polymer ?
#
loop_
_entity_poly.entity_id
_entity_poly.type
_entity_poly.pdbx_seq_one_letter_code
_entity_poly.pdbx_strand_id
1 'polypeptide(L)'
;MPIPEVELNKGYILVAASDQIGQVRDRLPASAGTRAYTYVVWPLPSGLFQVVRWLEIEALAGANSQITLTSVIGSLPGLPMPVAAVEQDSMGLSGARDQRDAQPGKRLVVLRNGAVLGLFTRELRGAEDLPPDPFIAKTPARPRTLSDEPIPAAMPVPEALPAEDAPPAADTRVV
;
A
#
# COMPACT_ATOMS: atom_id res chain seq x y z
N MET A 1 -4.72 26.08 -30.73
CA MET A 1 -5.69 25.77 -29.66
C MET A 1 -4.91 25.14 -28.52
N PRO A 2 -4.99 25.67 -27.29
CA PRO A 2 -4.31 25.11 -26.12
C PRO A 2 -4.86 23.73 -25.75
N ILE A 3 -4.11 22.98 -24.94
CA ILE A 3 -4.57 21.68 -24.44
C ILE A 3 -5.79 21.91 -23.53
N PRO A 4 -6.97 21.33 -23.83
CA PRO A 4 -8.16 21.56 -23.02
C PRO A 4 -8.07 20.86 -21.67
N GLU A 5 -8.43 21.56 -20.59
CA GLU A 5 -8.31 21.05 -19.21
C GLU A 5 -9.15 19.80 -18.93
N VAL A 6 -10.23 19.60 -19.70
CA VAL A 6 -11.13 18.44 -19.56
C VAL A 6 -10.47 17.13 -19.95
N GLU A 7 -9.40 17.20 -20.76
CA GLU A 7 -8.60 16.04 -21.16
C GLU A 7 -7.48 15.72 -20.14
N LEU A 8 -7.29 16.56 -19.12
CA LEU A 8 -6.24 16.40 -18.12
C LEU A 8 -6.74 15.58 -16.94
N ASN A 9 -5.94 14.59 -16.55
CA ASN A 9 -6.14 13.85 -15.32
C ASN A 9 -5.72 14.71 -14.12
N LYS A 10 -6.69 15.03 -13.26
CA LYS A 10 -6.51 15.81 -12.02
C LYS A 10 -6.32 14.92 -10.77
N GLY A 11 -6.29 13.60 -10.93
CA GLY A 11 -6.03 12.63 -9.86
C GLY A 11 -4.55 12.51 -9.52
N TYR A 12 -3.93 13.63 -9.13
CA TYR A 12 -2.53 13.69 -8.74
C TYR A 12 -2.33 14.49 -7.45
N ILE A 13 -1.21 14.25 -6.78
CA ILE A 13 -0.69 15.07 -5.69
C ILE A 13 0.71 15.54 -6.03
N LEU A 14 1.02 16.79 -5.64
CA LEU A 14 2.36 17.34 -5.74
C LEU A 14 3.11 17.17 -4.42
N VAL A 15 4.32 16.65 -4.51
CA VAL A 15 5.19 16.37 -3.36
C VAL A 15 6.60 16.88 -3.64
N ALA A 16 7.44 16.95 -2.62
CA ALA A 16 8.87 17.16 -2.79
C ALA A 16 9.60 15.82 -2.88
N ALA A 17 10.72 15.78 -3.64
CA ALA A 17 11.55 14.58 -3.72
C ALA A 17 12.09 14.14 -2.34
N SER A 18 12.21 15.07 -1.40
CA SER A 18 12.63 14.87 -0.01
C SER A 18 11.53 14.34 0.91
N ASP A 19 10.27 14.31 0.47
CA ASP A 19 9.17 13.87 1.31
C ASP A 19 9.29 12.37 1.64
N GLN A 20 8.89 12.02 2.86
CA GLN A 20 8.83 10.63 3.30
C GLN A 20 7.58 9.95 2.76
N ILE A 21 7.68 8.65 2.45
CA ILE A 21 6.55 7.86 1.95
C ILE A 21 5.32 7.95 2.86
N GLY A 22 5.50 7.92 4.19
CA GLY A 22 4.39 8.06 5.14
C GLY A 22 3.66 9.41 5.02
N GLN A 23 4.41 10.50 4.91
CA GLN A 23 3.83 11.83 4.72
C GLN A 23 3.08 11.95 3.39
N VAL A 24 3.60 11.32 2.33
CA VAL A 24 2.92 11.24 1.04
C VAL A 24 1.64 10.42 1.16
N ARG A 25 1.69 9.26 1.83
CA ARG A 25 0.54 8.37 2.07
C ARG A 25 -0.59 9.10 2.78
N ASP A 26 -0.27 9.87 3.80
CA ASP A 26 -1.27 10.58 4.63
C ASP A 26 -2.01 11.68 3.84
N ARG A 27 -1.42 12.17 2.75
CA ARG A 27 -2.03 13.16 1.85
C ARG A 27 -2.90 12.54 0.76
N LEU A 28 -2.87 11.22 0.59
CA LEU A 28 -3.64 10.53 -0.43
C LEU A 28 -5.09 10.28 -0.01
N PRO A 29 -5.99 9.99 -0.97
CA PRO A 29 -7.36 9.59 -0.64
C PRO A 29 -7.42 8.38 0.31
N ALA A 30 -8.38 8.40 1.25
CA ALA A 30 -8.54 7.31 2.22
C ALA A 30 -8.98 5.98 1.56
N SER A 31 -9.72 6.06 0.46
CA SER A 31 -10.15 4.89 -0.32
C SER A 31 -8.94 4.23 -0.97
N ALA A 32 -8.63 2.98 -0.57
CA ALA A 32 -7.52 2.22 -1.15
C ALA A 32 -7.61 2.12 -2.68
N GLY A 33 -8.82 1.91 -3.20
CA GLY A 33 -9.10 1.89 -4.63
C GLY A 33 -8.71 3.19 -5.33
N THR A 34 -9.12 4.33 -4.80
CA THR A 34 -8.80 5.64 -5.37
C THR A 34 -7.33 6.00 -5.16
N ARG A 35 -6.78 5.64 -4.01
CA ARG A 35 -5.39 5.89 -3.62
C ARG A 35 -4.41 5.23 -4.57
N ALA A 36 -4.60 3.95 -4.87
CA ALA A 36 -3.72 3.17 -5.74
C ALA A 36 -3.50 3.82 -7.11
N TYR A 37 -4.55 4.40 -7.71
CA TYR A 37 -4.49 5.06 -9.01
C TYR A 37 -4.16 6.55 -8.94
N THR A 38 -3.93 7.11 -7.75
CA THR A 38 -3.51 8.51 -7.62
C THR A 38 -2.04 8.64 -8.04
N TYR A 39 -1.76 9.61 -8.90
CA TYR A 39 -0.39 9.91 -9.31
C TYR A 39 0.32 10.78 -8.27
N VAL A 40 1.54 10.42 -7.94
CA VAL A 40 2.45 11.24 -7.14
C VAL A 40 3.45 11.87 -8.09
N VAL A 41 3.52 13.20 -8.05
CA VAL A 41 4.30 14.02 -8.99
C VAL A 41 5.25 14.92 -8.22
N TRP A 42 6.53 14.93 -8.62
CA TRP A 42 7.50 15.87 -8.08
C TRP A 42 8.47 16.37 -9.16
N PRO A 43 8.86 17.65 -9.11
CA PRO A 43 9.84 18.21 -10.04
C PRO A 43 11.24 17.68 -9.73
N LEU A 44 12.06 17.53 -10.77
CA LEU A 44 13.49 17.22 -10.67
C LEU A 44 14.33 18.43 -11.04
N PRO A 45 15.59 18.52 -10.55
CA PRO A 45 16.51 19.62 -10.89
C PRO A 45 16.77 19.78 -12.40
N SER A 46 16.57 18.72 -13.19
CA SER A 46 16.72 18.73 -14.65
C SER A 46 15.58 19.44 -15.39
N GLY A 47 14.53 19.89 -14.70
CA GLY A 47 13.30 20.41 -15.31
C GLY A 47 12.34 19.31 -15.79
N LEU A 48 12.70 18.05 -15.61
CA LEU A 48 11.80 16.91 -15.79
C LEU A 48 10.96 16.69 -14.53
N PHE A 49 9.96 15.82 -14.65
CA PHE A 49 9.09 15.45 -13.55
C PHE A 49 9.12 13.95 -13.34
N GLN A 50 9.17 13.55 -12.08
CA GLN A 50 8.93 12.16 -11.71
C GLN A 50 7.42 11.98 -11.55
N VAL A 51 6.84 11.01 -12.26
CA VAL A 51 5.39 10.73 -12.26
C VAL A 51 5.15 9.25 -12.03
N VAL A 52 4.64 8.90 -10.85
CA VAL A 52 4.50 7.51 -10.41
C VAL A 52 3.12 7.30 -9.81
N ARG A 53 2.45 6.19 -10.09
CA ARG A 53 1.20 5.84 -9.40
C ARG A 53 1.50 5.34 -8.01
N TRP A 54 0.61 5.58 -7.06
CA TRP A 54 0.80 5.04 -5.71
C TRP A 54 0.96 3.51 -5.70
N LEU A 55 0.21 2.80 -6.55
CA LEU A 55 0.35 1.34 -6.69
C LEU A 55 1.75 0.89 -7.13
N GLU A 56 2.48 1.74 -7.88
CA GLU A 56 3.85 1.44 -8.33
C GLU A 56 4.82 1.61 -7.16
N ILE A 57 4.59 2.60 -6.29
CA ILE A 57 5.35 2.79 -5.04
C ILE A 57 5.09 1.61 -4.08
N GLU A 58 3.84 1.18 -3.95
CA GLU A 58 3.47 -0.02 -3.19
C GLU A 58 4.15 -1.27 -3.79
N ALA A 59 4.14 -1.45 -5.11
CA ALA A 59 4.81 -2.59 -5.74
C ALA A 59 6.33 -2.59 -5.48
N LEU A 60 6.99 -1.42 -5.53
CA LEU A 60 8.41 -1.30 -5.20
C LEU A 60 8.69 -1.68 -3.74
N ALA A 61 7.85 -1.21 -2.81
CA ALA A 61 7.98 -1.57 -1.39
C ALA A 61 7.68 -3.05 -1.12
N GLY A 62 6.73 -3.64 -1.85
CA GLY A 62 6.45 -5.07 -1.81
C GLY A 62 7.62 -5.93 -2.30
N ALA A 63 8.36 -5.44 -3.30
CA ALA A 63 9.54 -6.11 -3.85
C ALA A 63 10.81 -5.89 -2.99
N ASN A 64 10.89 -4.80 -2.23
CA ASN A 64 12.05 -4.46 -1.41
C ASN A 64 11.64 -4.06 0.02
N SER A 65 11.84 -4.96 0.98
CA SER A 65 11.51 -4.75 2.38
C SER A 65 12.32 -3.66 3.11
N GLN A 66 13.37 -3.11 2.48
CA GLN A 66 14.12 -1.97 3.02
C GLN A 66 13.38 -0.64 2.79
N ILE A 67 12.40 -0.61 1.87
CA ILE A 67 11.55 0.55 1.65
C ILE A 67 10.50 0.59 2.75
N THR A 68 10.54 1.64 3.56
CA THR A 68 9.66 1.84 4.72
C THR A 68 8.96 3.19 4.64
N LEU A 69 8.02 3.45 5.54
CA LEU A 69 7.30 4.73 5.59
C LEU A 69 8.24 5.93 5.84
N THR A 70 9.40 5.72 6.45
CA THR A 70 10.41 6.76 6.69
C THR A 70 11.37 6.96 5.52
N SER A 71 11.32 6.09 4.50
CA SER A 71 12.13 6.24 3.29
C SER A 71 11.71 7.49 2.51
N VAL A 72 12.68 8.14 1.88
CA VAL A 72 12.48 9.31 1.03
C VAL A 72 11.97 8.87 -0.35
N ILE A 73 10.92 9.51 -0.85
CA ILE A 73 10.25 9.11 -2.09
C ILE A 73 11.14 9.28 -3.33
N GLY A 74 11.95 10.33 -3.37
CA GLY A 74 12.85 10.62 -4.48
C GLY A 74 14.05 9.67 -4.60
N SER A 75 14.34 8.88 -3.57
CA SER A 75 15.48 7.95 -3.56
C SER A 75 15.07 6.48 -3.75
N LEU A 76 13.83 6.22 -4.18
CA LEU A 76 13.37 4.85 -4.33
C LEU A 76 14.08 4.14 -5.49
N PRO A 77 14.59 2.92 -5.27
CA PRO A 77 15.15 2.13 -6.35
C PRO A 77 14.03 1.67 -7.29
N GLY A 78 14.31 1.63 -8.60
CA GLY A 78 13.35 1.13 -9.59
C GLY A 78 12.25 2.11 -9.99
N LEU A 79 12.39 3.40 -9.66
CA LEU A 79 11.48 4.44 -10.16
C LEU A 79 11.45 4.46 -11.69
N PRO A 80 10.27 4.71 -12.31
CA PRO A 80 10.17 4.84 -13.76
C PRO A 80 10.97 6.04 -14.25
N MET A 81 11.31 6.05 -15.54
CA MET A 81 12.05 7.18 -16.11
C MET A 81 11.28 8.50 -15.94
N PRO A 82 11.96 9.60 -15.61
CA PRO A 82 11.34 10.91 -15.54
C PRO A 82 10.72 11.31 -16.88
N VAL A 83 9.62 12.06 -16.82
CA VAL A 83 8.88 12.53 -17.98
C VAL A 83 9.06 14.03 -18.16
N ALA A 84 8.96 14.47 -19.41
CA ALA A 84 8.93 15.89 -19.74
C ALA A 84 7.61 16.53 -19.32
N ALA A 85 7.64 17.86 -19.18
CA ALA A 85 6.46 18.68 -19.02
C ALA A 85 6.26 19.60 -20.23
N VAL A 86 5.02 19.96 -20.51
CA VAL A 86 4.65 20.89 -21.58
C VAL A 86 3.74 21.98 -21.05
N GLU A 87 3.99 23.23 -21.43
CA GLU A 87 3.07 24.33 -21.15
C GLU A 87 1.79 24.19 -22.00
N GLN A 88 0.64 24.36 -21.37
CA GLN A 88 -0.69 24.24 -21.96
C GLN A 88 -0.85 25.11 -23.22
N ASP A 89 -0.27 26.31 -23.19
CA ASP A 89 -0.37 27.31 -24.25
C ASP A 89 0.72 27.16 -25.31
N SER A 90 1.77 26.38 -25.05
CA SER A 90 2.87 26.18 -26.00
C SER A 90 2.58 25.12 -27.06
N MET A 91 1.60 24.25 -26.85
CA MET A 91 1.33 23.13 -27.77
C MET A 91 -0.15 22.84 -27.93
N GLY A 92 -0.55 22.41 -29.13
CA GLY A 92 -1.90 21.92 -29.39
C GLY A 92 -2.11 20.46 -28.99
N LEU A 93 -3.37 20.05 -28.86
CA LEU A 93 -3.76 18.70 -28.43
C LEU A 93 -3.11 17.57 -29.26
N SER A 94 -2.95 17.74 -30.58
CA SER A 94 -2.29 16.73 -31.43
C SER A 94 -0.82 16.54 -31.05
N GLY A 95 -0.07 17.65 -30.95
CA GLY A 95 1.33 17.59 -30.53
C GLY A 95 1.48 17.04 -29.10
N ALA A 96 0.56 17.37 -28.19
CA ALA A 96 0.56 16.82 -26.84
C ALA A 96 0.35 15.30 -26.82
N ARG A 97 -0.43 14.75 -27.76
CA ARG A 97 -0.61 13.30 -27.95
C ARG A 97 0.66 12.64 -28.46
N ASP A 98 1.29 13.21 -29.48
CA ASP A 98 2.55 12.70 -30.03
C ASP A 98 3.65 12.73 -28.97
N GLN A 99 3.75 13.85 -28.24
CA GLN A 99 4.72 14.01 -27.16
C GLN A 99 4.47 13.01 -26.03
N ARG A 100 3.22 12.84 -25.59
CA ARG A 100 2.85 11.82 -24.60
C ARG A 100 3.25 10.44 -25.07
N ASP A 101 2.99 10.09 -26.32
CA ASP A 101 3.30 8.76 -26.86
C ASP A 101 4.81 8.52 -27.03
N ALA A 102 5.61 9.59 -27.11
CA ALA A 102 7.06 9.54 -27.05
C ALA A 102 7.63 9.46 -25.60
N GLN A 103 6.83 9.75 -24.57
CA GLN A 103 7.27 9.70 -23.17
C GLN A 103 7.20 8.28 -22.59
N PRO A 104 8.11 7.92 -21.67
CA PRO A 104 8.05 6.66 -20.95
C PRO A 104 6.73 6.55 -20.16
N GLY A 105 6.05 5.41 -20.29
CA GLY A 105 4.75 5.18 -19.64
C GLY A 105 3.57 5.93 -20.25
N LYS A 106 3.76 6.64 -21.38
CA LYS A 106 2.71 7.43 -22.06
C LYS A 106 2.05 8.47 -21.14
N ARG A 107 2.88 9.14 -20.33
CA ARG A 107 2.48 10.16 -19.36
C ARG A 107 3.17 11.47 -19.70
N LEU A 108 2.42 12.56 -19.71
CA LEU A 108 2.96 13.89 -19.94
C LEU A 108 2.43 14.83 -18.86
N VAL A 109 3.32 15.61 -18.25
CA VAL A 109 2.91 16.65 -17.29
C VAL A 109 2.52 17.90 -18.09
N VAL A 110 1.35 18.44 -17.80
CA VAL A 110 0.90 19.71 -18.39
C VAL A 110 1.02 20.80 -17.35
N LEU A 111 1.71 21.87 -17.73
CA LEU A 111 1.93 23.05 -16.91
C LEU A 111 1.06 24.20 -17.41
N ARG A 112 0.81 25.16 -16.52
CA ARG A 112 0.27 26.46 -16.86
C ARG A 112 1.03 27.51 -16.07
N ASN A 113 1.81 28.33 -16.76
CA ASN A 113 2.69 29.34 -16.15
C ASN A 113 3.65 28.72 -15.12
N GLY A 114 4.24 27.56 -15.44
CA GLY A 114 5.17 26.83 -14.58
C GLY A 114 4.53 26.03 -13.44
N ALA A 115 3.21 26.13 -13.23
CA ALA A 115 2.49 25.32 -12.24
C ALA A 115 1.91 24.05 -12.88
N VAL A 116 1.98 22.91 -12.19
CA VAL A 116 1.38 21.66 -12.68
C VAL A 116 -0.15 21.79 -12.71
N LEU A 117 -0.72 21.72 -13.90
CA LEU A 117 -2.15 21.81 -14.16
C LEU A 117 -2.82 20.43 -14.16
N GLY A 118 -2.10 19.41 -14.63
CA GLY A 118 -2.59 18.04 -14.69
C GLY A 118 -1.70 17.10 -15.47
N LEU A 119 -2.13 15.85 -15.56
CA LEU A 119 -1.42 14.80 -16.30
C LEU A 119 -2.20 14.43 -17.55
N PHE A 120 -1.53 14.40 -18.70
CA PHE A 120 -2.10 13.88 -19.93
C PHE A 120 -1.64 12.43 -20.10
N THR A 121 -2.55 11.48 -19.81
CA THR A 121 -2.27 10.03 -19.84
C THR A 121 -3.31 9.30 -20.70
N ARG A 122 -2.94 8.12 -21.22
CA ARG A 122 -3.85 7.26 -22.01
C ARG A 122 -4.46 6.11 -21.19
N GLU A 123 -4.00 5.91 -19.95
CA GLU A 123 -4.39 4.74 -19.15
C GLU A 123 -5.87 4.83 -18.73
N LEU A 124 -6.68 3.92 -19.28
CA LEU A 124 -8.01 3.59 -18.79
C LEU A 124 -7.86 2.93 -17.41
N ARG A 125 -8.68 3.35 -16.44
CA ARG A 125 -8.77 2.71 -15.11
C ARG A 125 -9.16 1.24 -15.31
N GLY A 126 -8.18 0.34 -15.32
CA GLY A 126 -8.44 -1.09 -15.21
C GLY A 126 -8.71 -1.40 -13.75
N ALA A 127 -9.91 -1.86 -13.43
CA ALA A 127 -10.23 -2.47 -12.14
C ALA A 127 -9.56 -3.84 -12.07
N GLU A 128 -8.23 -3.87 -12.01
CA GLU A 128 -7.49 -5.06 -11.60
C GLU A 128 -7.53 -5.18 -10.08
N ASP A 129 -7.64 -6.40 -9.57
CA ASP A 129 -7.58 -6.68 -8.15
C ASP A 129 -6.30 -6.05 -7.56
N LEU A 130 -6.50 -5.10 -6.63
CA LEU A 130 -5.39 -4.37 -6.05
C LEU A 130 -4.58 -5.29 -5.13
N PRO A 131 -3.25 -5.33 -5.29
CA PRO A 131 -2.41 -6.09 -4.37
C PRO A 131 -2.52 -5.52 -2.94
N PRO A 132 -2.29 -6.36 -1.91
CA PRO A 132 -2.35 -5.90 -0.52
C PRO A 132 -1.32 -4.79 -0.25
N ASP A 133 -1.73 -3.73 0.46
CA ASP A 133 -0.90 -2.58 0.80
C ASP A 133 0.33 -3.04 1.63
N PRO A 134 1.55 -2.89 1.13
CA PRO A 134 2.78 -3.32 1.79
C PRO A 134 3.12 -2.49 3.04
N PHE A 135 2.50 -1.31 3.18
CA PHE A 135 2.69 -0.39 4.29
C PHE A 135 1.63 -0.54 5.38
N ILE A 136 0.61 -1.37 5.18
CA ILE A 136 -0.13 -1.91 6.31
C ILE A 136 0.79 -2.94 6.92
N ALA A 137 1.20 -2.69 8.18
CA ALA A 137 2.02 -3.62 8.93
C ALA A 137 1.49 -5.02 8.68
N LYS A 138 2.32 -5.90 8.07
CA LYS A 138 2.11 -7.33 8.16
C LYS A 138 1.94 -7.56 9.65
N THR A 139 0.70 -7.72 10.13
CA THR A 139 0.49 -8.29 11.45
C THR A 139 1.33 -9.55 11.36
N PRO A 140 2.42 -9.68 12.16
CA PRO A 140 3.22 -10.88 12.07
C PRO A 140 2.20 -11.99 12.18
N ALA A 141 2.12 -12.84 11.16
CA ALA A 141 1.25 -14.00 11.20
C ALA A 141 1.56 -14.60 12.56
N ARG A 142 0.61 -14.47 13.49
CA ARG A 142 0.78 -14.91 14.87
C ARG A 142 1.37 -16.30 14.69
N PRO A 143 2.57 -16.59 15.24
CA PRO A 143 3.23 -17.84 14.94
C PRO A 143 2.15 -18.90 15.09
N ARG A 144 1.88 -19.63 14.00
CA ARG A 144 1.02 -20.80 14.10
C ARG A 144 1.75 -21.66 15.10
N THR A 145 1.35 -21.57 16.37
CA THR A 145 1.59 -22.64 17.32
C THR A 145 1.08 -23.85 16.58
N LEU A 146 2.02 -24.71 16.20
CA LEU A 146 1.76 -26.02 15.65
C LEU A 146 0.54 -26.57 16.39
N SER A 147 -0.57 -26.73 15.67
CA SER A 147 -1.82 -27.29 16.19
C SER A 147 -1.48 -28.48 17.09
N ASP A 148 -1.95 -28.45 18.33
CA ASP A 148 -3.18 -29.17 18.64
C ASP A 148 -2.95 -30.66 18.34
N GLU A 149 -2.16 -31.30 19.21
CA GLU A 149 -2.30 -32.73 19.40
C GLU A 149 -3.67 -32.91 20.07
N PRO A 150 -4.62 -33.63 19.46
CA PRO A 150 -5.88 -33.93 20.12
C PRO A 150 -5.51 -34.81 21.32
N ILE A 151 -5.58 -34.26 22.53
CA ILE A 151 -5.60 -35.12 23.72
C ILE A 151 -6.85 -35.98 23.55
N PRO A 152 -6.74 -37.31 23.38
CA PRO A 152 -7.92 -38.13 23.43
C PRO A 152 -8.57 -37.89 24.78
N ALA A 153 -9.82 -37.42 24.78
CA ALA A 153 -10.67 -37.47 25.95
C ALA A 153 -10.86 -38.94 26.32
N ALA A 154 -9.90 -39.50 27.03
CA ALA A 154 -10.02 -40.75 27.75
C ALA A 154 -10.95 -40.49 28.94
N MET A 155 -12.26 -40.58 28.71
CA MET A 155 -13.16 -41.07 29.74
C MET A 155 -13.12 -42.61 29.71
N PRO A 156 -13.44 -43.34 30.79
CA PRO A 156 -13.60 -42.97 32.20
C PRO A 156 -12.64 -43.77 33.12
N VAL A 157 -12.24 -43.23 34.27
CA VAL A 157 -11.70 -44.08 35.36
C VAL A 157 -12.90 -44.51 36.22
N PRO A 158 -13.09 -45.82 36.47
CA PRO A 158 -14.33 -46.38 36.98
C PRO A 158 -14.60 -46.04 38.44
N GLU A 159 -15.88 -45.77 38.72
CA GLU A 159 -16.49 -45.82 40.05
C GLU A 159 -16.48 -47.28 40.53
N ALA A 160 -15.49 -47.63 41.35
CA ALA A 160 -15.41 -48.91 42.03
C ALA A 160 -15.89 -48.75 43.48
N LEU A 161 -17.19 -49.00 43.65
CA LEU A 161 -17.93 -49.64 44.76
C LEU A 161 -17.46 -49.52 46.23
N PRO A 162 -18.42 -49.45 47.18
CA PRO A 162 -18.15 -49.31 48.61
C PRO A 162 -17.65 -50.64 49.21
N ALA A 163 -16.78 -50.54 50.22
CA ALA A 163 -16.52 -51.65 51.14
C ALA A 163 -17.17 -51.30 52.49
N GLU A 164 -18.29 -51.97 52.75
CA GLU A 164 -19.05 -51.97 53.99
C GLU A 164 -18.50 -53.07 54.93
N ASP A 165 -18.37 -52.73 56.23
CA ASP A 165 -18.31 -53.60 57.44
C ASP A 165 -17.11 -54.58 57.61
N ALA A 166 -16.49 -54.83 58.77
CA ALA A 166 -16.75 -54.57 60.20
C ALA A 166 -15.47 -54.97 61.04
N PRO A 167 -15.47 -55.17 62.39
CA PRO A 167 -14.86 -54.31 63.44
C PRO A 167 -13.89 -55.14 64.37
N PRO A 168 -13.72 -54.93 65.70
CA PRO A 168 -13.75 -53.75 66.59
C PRO A 168 -12.45 -53.57 67.44
N ALA A 169 -12.29 -52.44 68.16
CA ALA A 169 -11.68 -52.40 69.50
C ALA A 169 -11.95 -51.07 70.22
N ALA A 170 -12.37 -51.18 71.47
CA ALA A 170 -12.74 -50.12 72.41
C ALA A 170 -11.53 -49.30 72.90
N ASP A 171 -11.72 -48.05 73.31
CA ASP A 171 -11.69 -47.69 74.74
C ASP A 171 -12.19 -46.26 75.04
N THR A 172 -12.68 -46.16 76.26
CA THR A 172 -13.39 -45.15 77.05
C THR A 172 -12.61 -43.86 77.34
N ARG A 173 -13.25 -42.68 77.24
CA ARG A 173 -13.07 -41.51 78.14
C ARG A 173 -14.10 -40.41 77.82
N VAL A 174 -15.18 -40.29 78.61
CA VAL A 174 -15.37 -39.29 79.69
C VAL A 174 -15.20 -37.84 79.20
N VAL A 175 -16.30 -37.09 79.04
CA VAL A 175 -16.72 -35.94 79.88
C VAL A 175 -18.25 -35.82 79.79
#